data_AF-A0A392QMG5-F1
#
_entry.id   AF-A0A392QMG5-F1
#
_cell.length_a   1.000
_cell.length_b   1.000
_cell.length_c   1.000
_cell.angle_alpha   90.00
_cell.angle_beta   90.00
_cell.angle_gamma   90.00
#
_symmetry.space_group_name_H-M   'P 1'
#
loop_
_entity.id
_entity.type
_entity.pdbx_description
1 polymer ?
#
loop_
_entity_poly.entity_id
_entity_poly.type
_entity_poly.pdbx_seq_one_letter_code
_entity_poly.pdbx_strand_id
1 'polypeptide(L)'
;MRVLVDNERNKFVYAEAGKDFVDAIFSFLTLPLGTIARLVAKESNVEAVRFGSISSLYQSVANLDQQYLWTHACKEMLLVDS
;
A
#
# COMPACT_ATOMS: atom_id res chain seq x y z
N MET A 1 14.32 1.82 -11.05
CA MET A 1 13.34 0.70 -11.00
C MET A 1 13.58 -0.17 -12.21
N ARG A 2 13.79 -1.47 -12.02
CA ARG A 2 13.86 -2.47 -13.09
C ARG A 2 12.77 -3.49 -12.85
N VAL A 3 12.04 -3.87 -13.89
CA VAL A 3 10.94 -4.83 -13.78
C VAL A 3 11.17 -5.93 -14.81
N LEU A 4 11.15 -7.18 -14.37
CA LEU A 4 11.22 -8.34 -15.24
C LEU A 4 9.82 -8.93 -15.39
N VAL A 5 9.36 -9.00 -16.64
CA VAL A 5 8.04 -9.52 -17.00
C VAL A 5 8.23 -10.78 -17.83
N ASP A 6 7.52 -11.84 -17.45
CA ASP A 6 7.28 -12.98 -18.32
C ASP A 6 6.22 -12.55 -19.34
N ASN A 7 6.66 -12.25 -20.56
CA ASN A 7 5.78 -11.76 -21.63
C ASN A 7 4.82 -12.82 -22.17
N GLU A 8 5.14 -14.11 -22.03
CA GLU A 8 4.24 -15.18 -22.47
C GLU A 8 3.04 -15.31 -21.53
N ARG A 9 3.27 -15.08 -20.23
CA ARG A 9 2.24 -15.17 -19.19
C ARG A 9 1.68 -13.82 -18.75
N ASN A 10 2.25 -12.73 -19.26
CA ASN A 10 1.98 -11.35 -18.85
C ASN A 10 2.03 -11.18 -17.32
N LYS A 11 3.07 -11.73 -16.69
CA LYS A 11 3.26 -11.72 -15.22
C LYS A 11 4.56 -11.08 -14.82
N PHE A 12 4.52 -10.26 -13.78
CA PHE A 12 5.71 -9.74 -13.13
C PHE A 12 6.44 -10.87 -12.40
N VAL A 13 7.70 -11.11 -12.78
CA VAL A 13 8.54 -12.13 -12.15
C VAL A 13 9.33 -11.51 -11.00
N TYR A 14 9.83 -10.29 -11.20
CA TYR A 14 10.58 -9.57 -10.18
C TYR A 14 10.60 -8.07 -10.49
N ALA A 15 10.65 -7.25 -9.44
CA ALA A 15 10.85 -5.81 -9.54
C ALA A 15 11.93 -5.37 -8.56
N GLU A 16 12.95 -4.70 -9.08
CA GLU A 16 14.00 -4.06 -8.30
C GLU A 16 13.74 -2.57 -8.21
N ALA A 17 13.69 -2.04 -7.00
CA ALA A 17 13.56 -0.63 -6.73
C ALA A 17 14.79 -0.11 -5.98
N GLY A 18 15.10 1.18 -6.18
CA GLY A 18 16.12 1.84 -5.38
C GLY A 18 15.65 2.02 -3.94
N LYS A 19 16.61 2.17 -3.01
CA LYS A 19 16.35 2.35 -1.58
C LYS A 19 15.31 3.43 -1.31
N ASP A 20 15.45 4.60 -1.94
CA ASP A 20 14.56 5.75 -1.70
C ASP A 20 13.09 5.44 -2.04
N PHE A 21 12.85 4.61 -3.04
CA PHE A 21 11.49 4.19 -3.41
C PHE A 21 10.92 3.21 -2.37
N VAL A 22 11.74 2.26 -1.92
CA VAL A 22 11.35 1.29 -0.87
C VAL A 22 11.07 2.02 0.45
N ASP A 23 11.94 2.96 0.82
CA ASP A 23 11.78 3.81 2.01
C ASP A 23 10.49 4.65 1.94
N ALA A 24 10.15 5.18 0.76
CA ALA A 24 8.90 5.91 0.56
C ALA A 24 7.66 5.02 0.75
N ILE A 25 7.68 3.76 0.28
CA ILE A 25 6.58 2.82 0.54
C ILE A 25 6.48 2.52 2.04
N PHE A 26 7.61 2.23 2.68
CA PHE A 26 7.63 1.92 4.10
C PHE A 26 7.26 3.11 4.99
N SER A 27 7.55 4.34 4.59
CA SER A 27 7.11 5.53 5.33
C SER A 27 5.58 5.67 5.35
N PHE A 28 4.86 5.15 4.35
CA PHE A 28 3.40 5.05 4.42
C PHE A 28 2.94 3.95 5.38
N LEU A 29 3.71 2.88 5.56
CA LEU A 29 3.41 1.79 6.50
C LEU A 29 3.77 2.11 7.95
N THR A 30 4.47 3.21 8.23
CA THR A 30 4.64 3.70 9.61
C THR A 30 3.41 4.44 10.11
N LEU A 31 2.47 4.76 9.22
CA LEU A 31 1.23 5.47 9.51
C LEU A 31 0.02 4.55 9.27
N PRO A 32 -1.07 4.70 10.03
CA PRO A 32 -2.33 4.03 9.70
C PRO A 32 -2.83 4.46 8.31
N LEU A 33 -2.83 3.54 7.34
CA LEU A 33 -3.26 3.81 5.96
C LEU A 33 -4.74 4.24 5.90
N GLY A 34 -5.59 3.67 6.77
CA GLY A 34 -6.99 4.11 6.92
C GLY A 34 -7.11 5.58 7.36
N THR A 35 -6.16 6.06 8.18
CA THR A 35 -6.14 7.48 8.58
C THR A 35 -5.71 8.39 7.43
N ILE A 36 -4.71 8.00 6.64
CA ILE A 36 -4.32 8.73 5.43
C ILE A 36 -5.51 8.78 4.47
N ALA A 37 -6.17 7.64 4.24
CA ALA A 37 -7.36 7.52 3.39
C ALA A 37 -8.48 8.49 3.80
N ARG A 38 -8.74 8.63 5.10
CA ARG A 38 -9.75 9.58 5.59
C ARG A 38 -9.33 11.04 5.42
N LEU A 39 -8.07 11.38 5.72
CA LEU A 39 -7.60 12.76 5.71
C LEU A 39 -7.65 13.39 4.30
N VAL A 40 -7.14 12.69 3.29
CA VAL A 40 -7.16 13.23 1.92
C VAL A 40 -8.57 13.25 1.36
N ALA A 41 -9.44 12.29 1.71
CA ALA A 41 -10.85 12.33 1.31
C ALA A 41 -11.59 13.55 1.90
N LYS A 42 -11.16 14.03 3.07
CA LYS A 42 -11.71 15.23 3.72
C LYS A 42 -11.16 16.53 3.15
N GLU A 43 -9.88 16.58 2.78
CA GLU A 43 -9.23 17.80 2.24
C GLU A 43 -9.52 18.02 0.75
N SER A 44 -9.79 16.95 0.01
CA SER A 44 -10.22 17.02 -1.39
C SER A 44 -11.73 17.25 -1.41
N ASN A 45 -12.23 18.37 -1.94
CA ASN A 45 -13.67 18.54 -2.28
C ASN A 45 -14.12 17.61 -3.44
N VAL A 46 -13.54 16.42 -3.51
CA VAL A 46 -13.70 15.46 -4.58
C VAL A 46 -14.29 14.20 -3.95
N GLU A 47 -15.49 13.86 -4.38
CA GLU A 47 -16.27 12.71 -3.92
C GLU A 47 -15.38 11.46 -3.91
N ALA A 48 -15.13 10.92 -2.70
CA ALA A 48 -14.31 9.75 -2.37
C ALA A 48 -13.39 9.32 -3.52
N VAL A 49 -12.43 10.19 -3.87
CA VAL A 49 -11.50 9.92 -4.97
C VAL A 49 -10.89 8.58 -4.72
N ARG A 50 -11.11 7.64 -5.66
CA ARG A 50 -10.36 6.40 -5.75
C ARG A 50 -8.91 6.76 -5.52
N PHE A 51 -8.40 6.38 -4.36
CA PHE A 51 -7.21 6.91 -3.76
C PHE A 51 -5.94 6.40 -4.45
N GLY A 52 -5.88 6.46 -5.78
CA GLY A 52 -4.86 5.90 -6.67
C GLY A 52 -4.09 4.72 -6.10
N SER A 53 -2.79 4.93 -5.95
CA SER A 53 -1.86 3.93 -5.42
C SER A 53 -2.02 3.64 -3.93
N ILE A 54 -2.54 4.57 -3.11
CA ILE A 54 -2.73 4.34 -1.67
C ILE A 54 -3.96 3.47 -1.39
N SER A 55 -5.05 3.61 -2.15
CA SER A 55 -6.19 2.68 -2.10
C SER A 55 -5.73 1.29 -2.50
N SER A 56 -4.90 1.19 -3.55
CA SER A 56 -4.29 -0.07 -3.97
C SER A 56 -3.38 -0.66 -2.89
N LEU A 57 -2.60 0.18 -2.19
CA LEU A 57 -1.74 -0.22 -1.09
C LEU A 57 -2.55 -0.68 0.13
N TYR A 58 -3.59 0.05 0.53
CA TYR A 58 -4.52 -0.33 1.61
C TYR A 58 -5.14 -1.69 1.33
N GLN A 59 -5.67 -1.91 0.13
CA GLN A 59 -6.25 -3.19 -0.27
C GLN A 59 -5.19 -4.31 -0.29
N SER A 60 -3.97 -4.01 -0.72
CA SER A 60 -2.87 -4.97 -0.69
C SER A 60 -2.52 -5.38 0.74
N VAL A 61 -2.47 -4.44 1.68
CA VAL A 61 -2.22 -4.72 3.10
C VAL A 61 -3.39 -5.47 3.74
N ALA A 62 -4.64 -5.13 3.39
CA ALA A 62 -5.82 -5.84 3.86
C ALA A 62 -5.79 -7.32 3.45
N ASN A 63 -5.40 -7.59 2.21
CA ASN A 63 -5.28 -8.94 1.64
C ASN A 63 -3.97 -9.65 2.00
N LEU A 64 -2.98 -8.95 2.55
CA LEU A 64 -1.69 -9.53 2.91
C LEU A 64 -1.87 -10.52 4.06
N ASP A 65 -1.33 -11.73 3.93
CA ASP A 65 -1.36 -12.70 5.01
C ASP A 65 -0.58 -12.19 6.23
N GLN A 66 -1.12 -12.43 7.42
CA GLN A 66 -0.51 -12.00 8.68
C GLN A 66 0.90 -12.56 8.88
N GLN A 67 1.25 -13.71 8.28
CA GLN A 67 2.59 -14.29 8.36
C GLN A 67 3.69 -13.36 7.82
N TYR A 68 3.32 -12.36 6.99
CA TYR A 68 4.25 -11.38 6.44
C TYR A 68 4.38 -10.11 7.30
N LEU A 69 3.70 -10.06 8.45
CA LEU A 69 3.74 -8.94 9.40
C LEU A 69 4.23 -9.43 10.76
N TRP A 70 4.86 -8.53 11.52
CA TRP A 70 5.46 -8.86 12.81
C TRP A 70 4.41 -9.32 13.85
N THR A 71 3.27 -8.64 13.90
CA THR A 71 2.16 -8.99 14.80
C THR A 71 0.81 -8.77 14.12
N HIS A 72 -0.24 -9.39 14.69
CA HIS A 72 -1.61 -9.07 14.35
C HIS A 72 -1.91 -7.57 14.51
N ALA A 73 -1.44 -6.98 15.63
CA ALA A 73 -1.63 -5.58 15.95
C ALA A 73 -1.02 -4.63 14.90
N CYS A 74 0.09 -5.02 14.24
CA CYS A 74 0.65 -4.24 13.14
C CYS A 74 -0.32 -4.15 11.95
N LYS A 75 -1.03 -5.24 11.65
CA LYS A 75 -2.03 -5.25 10.56
C LYS A 75 -3.23 -4.38 10.92
N GLU A 76 -3.75 -4.51 12.13
CA GLU A 76 -4.86 -3.68 12.62
C GLU A 76 -4.49 -2.19 12.65
N MET A 77 -3.29 -1.85 13.12
CA MET A 77 -2.79 -0.47 13.15
C MET A 77 -2.68 0.15 11.75
N LEU A 78 -2.35 -0.64 10.73
CA LEU A 78 -2.31 -0.17 9.35
C LEU A 78 -3.72 0.04 8.77
N LEU A 79 -4.69 -0.80 9.18
CA LEU A 79 -6.01 -0.87 8.58
C LEU A 79 -7.10 -0.06 9.30
N VAL A 80 -6.80 0.48 10.50
CA VAL A 80 -7.72 1.22 11.41
C VAL A 80 -8.95 1.76 10.67
N ASP A 81 -10.11 1.20 11.04
CA ASP A 81 -11.40 1.45 10.40
C ASP A 81 -11.66 2.94 10.20
N SER A 82 -12.05 3.26 8.95
CA SER A 82 -12.34 4.62 8.47
C SER A 82 -13.77 5.01 8.76
#